data_AF-A0AAD7C0T0-F1
#
_entry.id   AF-A0AAD7C0T0-F1
#
_cell.length_a   1.000
_cell.length_b   1.000
_cell.length_c   1.000
_cell.angle_alpha   90.00
_cell.angle_beta   90.00
_cell.angle_gamma   90.00
#
_symmetry.space_group_name_H-M   'P 1'
#
loop_
_entity.id
_entity.type
_entity.pdbx_description
1 polymer ?
#
loop_
_entity_poly.entity_id
_entity_poly.type
_entity_poly.pdbx_seq_one_letter_code
_entity_poly.pdbx_strand_id
1 'polypeptide(L)'
;QGELAHRLVKRFYARTNKRNYTTQIAAHERRRRLLRGVNQRMKDAAAAATAKIAEDGGDQADTPAVQAPVPAAPNPFVDTLQPQNDELPRTPPRLHHHISESKRTPLDVYGFPALMAGDPAVEGFLPKLRSHLLSRILKLPYDGDETQFSQQDLLDVTFVRNRIYSHQVMRVNYTTYDF
;
A
#
# COMPACT_ATOMS: atom_id res chain seq x y z
N GLN A 1 19.48 -12.14 32.12
CA GLN A 1 18.64 -11.66 31.00
C GLN A 1 18.57 -10.12 30.84
N GLY A 2 19.39 -9.32 31.54
CA GLY A 2 19.30 -7.84 31.47
C GLY A 2 20.07 -7.16 30.32
N GLU A 3 21.10 -7.80 29.77
CA GLU A 3 22.02 -7.16 28.81
C GLU A 3 21.40 -6.94 27.42
N LEU A 4 20.56 -7.87 26.97
CA LEU A 4 19.86 -7.80 25.68
C LEU A 4 18.83 -6.67 25.64
N ALA A 5 18.10 -6.48 26.75
CA ALA A 5 17.16 -5.37 26.90
C ALA A 5 17.90 -4.02 26.88
N HIS A 6 19.06 -3.93 27.52
CA HIS A 6 19.88 -2.72 27.54
C HIS A 6 20.39 -2.31 26.14
N ARG A 7 20.80 -3.28 25.30
CA ARG A 7 21.18 -3.02 23.89
C ARG A 7 20.00 -2.49 23.08
N LEU A 8 18.80 -3.00 23.32
CA LEU A 8 17.58 -2.57 22.65
C LEU A 8 17.20 -1.14 23.03
N VAL A 9 17.22 -0.81 24.33
CA VAL A 9 16.92 0.54 24.82
C VAL A 9 17.91 1.55 24.24
N LYS A 10 19.21 1.25 24.19
CA LYS A 10 20.21 2.12 23.54
C LYS A 10 19.93 2.35 22.06
N ARG A 11 19.56 1.30 21.33
CA ARG A 11 19.21 1.39 19.90
C ARG A 11 17.94 2.21 19.65
N PHE A 12 16.96 2.14 20.55
CA PHE A 12 15.76 2.98 20.47
C PHE A 12 16.04 4.42 20.87
N TYR A 13 16.82 4.63 21.92
CA TYR A 13 17.23 5.96 22.38
C TYR A 13 17.94 6.76 21.27
N ALA A 14 18.84 6.12 20.52
CA ALA A 14 19.52 6.72 19.36
C ALA A 14 18.57 7.19 18.23
N ARG A 15 17.33 6.69 18.18
CA ARG A 15 16.31 7.04 17.19
C ARG A 15 15.28 8.05 17.69
N THR A 16 15.40 8.47 18.95
CA THR A 16 14.56 9.54 19.51
C THR A 16 15.22 10.90 19.32
N ASN A 17 14.45 11.97 19.42
CA ASN A 17 14.99 13.34 19.43
C ASN A 17 15.63 13.74 20.79
N LYS A 18 15.83 12.77 21.71
CA LYS A 18 16.42 12.91 23.05
C LYS A 18 15.66 13.83 24.01
N ARG A 19 14.46 14.32 23.65
CA ARG A 19 13.55 15.08 24.53
C ARG A 19 12.37 14.22 24.93
N ASN A 20 12.12 14.03 26.23
CA ASN A 20 11.04 13.17 26.74
C ASN A 20 10.97 11.81 26.01
N TYR A 21 12.11 11.13 25.91
CA TYR A 21 12.34 9.98 25.03
C TYR A 21 11.61 8.70 25.45
N THR A 22 11.11 8.61 26.69
CA THR A 22 10.44 7.41 27.22
C THR A 22 9.16 7.05 26.46
N THR A 23 8.30 8.03 26.17
CA THR A 23 7.07 7.84 25.39
C THR A 23 7.38 7.50 23.92
N GLN A 24 8.44 8.08 23.37
CA GLN A 24 8.90 7.78 22.01
C GLN A 24 9.45 6.36 21.90
N ILE A 25 10.24 5.89 22.87
CA ILE A 25 10.73 4.52 22.95
C ILE A 25 9.56 3.53 23.05
N ALA A 26 8.58 3.81 23.91
CA ALA A 26 7.38 2.99 24.05
C ALA A 26 6.58 2.91 22.73
N ALA A 27 6.43 4.03 22.02
CA ALA A 27 5.77 4.07 20.71
C ALA A 27 6.54 3.26 19.65
N HIS A 28 7.89 3.35 19.63
CA HIS A 28 8.72 2.55 18.73
C HIS A 28 8.66 1.06 19.04
N GLU A 29 8.65 0.68 20.31
CA GLU A 29 8.53 -0.71 20.72
C GLU A 29 7.16 -1.27 20.33
N ARG A 30 6.07 -0.54 20.62
CA ARG A 30 4.72 -0.92 20.22
C ARG A 30 4.60 -1.09 18.71
N ARG A 31 5.14 -0.14 17.94
CA ARG A 31 5.17 -0.23 16.47
C ARG A 31 5.94 -1.46 15.99
N ARG A 32 7.11 -1.74 16.58
CA ARG A 32 7.91 -2.91 16.23
C ARG A 32 7.21 -4.23 16.57
N ARG A 33 6.48 -4.31 17.70
CA ARG A 33 5.69 -5.50 18.06
C ARG A 33 4.55 -5.72 17.07
N LEU A 34 3.84 -4.66 16.67
CA LEU A 34 2.79 -4.75 15.66
C LEU A 34 3.33 -5.22 14.31
N LEU A 35 4.44 -4.64 13.83
CA LEU A 35 5.08 -5.05 12.57
C LEU A 35 5.56 -6.51 12.61
N ARG A 36 6.07 -6.98 13.74
CA ARG A 36 6.42 -8.40 13.91
C ARG A 36 5.21 -9.31 13.78
N GLY A 37 4.08 -8.93 14.38
CA GLY A 37 2.84 -9.70 14.29
C GLY A 37 2.29 -9.76 12.87
N VAL A 38 2.32 -8.64 12.14
CA VAL A 38 1.92 -8.59 10.72
C VAL A 38 2.84 -9.47 9.87
N ASN A 39 4.15 -9.30 10.00
CA ASN A 39 5.12 -10.11 9.24
C ASN A 39 5.01 -11.61 9.54
N GLN A 40 4.69 -11.99 10.77
CA GLN A 40 4.50 -13.39 11.12
C GLN A 40 3.25 -13.96 10.45
N ARG A 41 2.12 -13.25 10.53
CA ARG A 41 0.87 -13.66 9.85
C ARG A 41 1.03 -13.76 8.33
N MET A 42 1.80 -12.86 7.72
CA MET A 42 2.10 -12.92 6.29
C MET A 42 2.96 -14.14 5.94
N LYS A 43 3.95 -14.50 6.78
CA LYS A 43 4.74 -15.73 6.58
C LYS A 43 3.89 -16.98 6.73
N ASP A 44 3.01 -17.01 7.73
CA ASP A 44 2.14 -18.14 7.99
C ASP A 44 1.12 -18.31 6.84
N ALA A 45 0.58 -17.21 6.31
CA ALA A 45 -0.29 -17.21 5.14
C ALA A 45 0.43 -17.65 3.85
N ALA A 46 1.68 -17.20 3.64
CA ALA A 46 2.51 -17.64 2.53
C ALA A 46 2.82 -19.14 2.59
N ALA A 47 3.19 -19.65 3.77
CA ALA A 47 3.45 -21.08 3.98
C ALA A 47 2.19 -21.95 3.75
N ALA A 48 1.02 -21.47 4.18
CA ALA A 48 -0.26 -22.15 3.94
C ALA A 48 -0.63 -22.16 2.43
N ALA A 49 -0.32 -21.10 1.69
CA ALA A 49 -0.50 -21.07 0.23
C ALA A 49 0.44 -22.04 -0.49
N THR A 50 1.71 -22.14 -0.08
CA THR A 50 2.67 -23.11 -0.65
C THR A 50 2.26 -24.55 -0.37
N ALA A 51 1.72 -24.85 0.82
CA ALA A 51 1.24 -26.19 1.17
C ALA A 51 0.02 -26.63 0.33
N LYS A 52 -0.87 -25.69 -0.02
CA LYS A 52 -2.05 -25.98 -0.87
C LYS A 52 -1.70 -26.27 -2.34
N ILE A 53 -0.58 -25.76 -2.84
CA ILE A 53 -0.13 -26.02 -4.22
C ILE A 53 0.50 -27.43 -4.34
N ALA A 54 0.98 -28.01 -3.25
CA ALA A 54 1.61 -29.33 -3.25
C ALA A 54 0.61 -30.51 -3.24
N GLU A 55 -0.68 -30.28 -3.01
CA GLU A 55 -1.69 -31.34 -2.93
C GLU A 55 -2.49 -31.55 -4.24
N ASP A 56 -2.34 -30.69 -5.26
CA ASP A 56 -3.12 -30.74 -6.50
C ASP A 56 -2.26 -31.04 -7.73
N GLY A 57 -1.47 -32.12 -7.65
CA GLY A 57 -0.63 -32.62 -8.74
C GLY A 57 -1.19 -33.88 -9.41
N GLY A 58 -1.75 -33.74 -10.61
CA GLY A 58 -2.09 -34.83 -11.53
C GLY A 58 -2.07 -34.39 -13.00
N ASP A 59 -1.28 -35.07 -13.82
CA ASP A 59 -0.80 -34.75 -15.17
C ASP A 59 -1.85 -34.69 -16.32
N GLN A 60 -1.66 -33.80 -17.30
CA GLN A 60 -1.23 -34.11 -18.70
C GLN A 60 -1.33 -32.90 -19.66
N ALA A 61 -0.42 -32.87 -20.64
CA ALA A 61 -0.18 -31.80 -21.60
C ALA A 61 -0.97 -31.91 -22.93
N ASP A 62 -1.09 -30.75 -23.59
CA ASP A 62 -1.10 -30.43 -25.03
C ASP A 62 -2.33 -29.67 -25.62
N THR A 63 -1.99 -28.50 -26.19
CA THR A 63 -2.68 -27.36 -26.84
C THR A 63 -3.66 -27.64 -28.01
N PRO A 64 -4.32 -26.63 -28.65
CA PRO A 64 -4.71 -25.27 -28.23
C PRO A 64 -6.19 -24.94 -28.55
N ALA A 65 -6.90 -24.23 -27.67
CA ALA A 65 -8.26 -23.72 -27.97
C ALA A 65 -8.40 -22.24 -27.59
N VAL A 66 -8.77 -21.45 -28.60
CA VAL A 66 -9.33 -20.09 -28.60
C VAL A 66 -9.55 -19.50 -27.20
N GLN A 67 -8.71 -18.53 -26.83
CA GLN A 67 -8.84 -17.83 -25.54
C GLN A 67 -10.09 -16.94 -25.55
N ALA A 68 -11.15 -17.45 -24.92
CA ALA A 68 -12.16 -16.64 -24.28
C ALA A 68 -11.50 -15.77 -23.18
N PRO A 69 -12.12 -14.65 -22.75
CA PRO A 69 -11.51 -13.73 -21.81
C PRO A 69 -11.07 -14.46 -20.54
N VAL A 70 -9.79 -14.33 -20.20
CA VAL A 70 -9.19 -14.88 -18.99
C VAL A 70 -10.04 -14.43 -17.80
N PRO A 71 -10.57 -15.35 -16.96
CA PRO A 71 -11.25 -14.93 -15.74
C PRO A 71 -10.22 -14.19 -14.90
N ALA A 72 -10.44 -12.89 -14.71
CA ALA A 72 -9.57 -12.05 -13.89
C ALA A 72 -9.38 -12.74 -12.54
N ALA A 73 -8.13 -13.00 -12.16
CA ALA A 73 -7.81 -13.47 -10.82
C ALA A 73 -8.55 -12.58 -9.81
N PRO A 74 -9.19 -13.14 -8.77
CA PRO A 74 -9.95 -12.37 -7.82
C PRO A 74 -9.05 -11.27 -7.26
N ASN A 75 -9.37 -10.01 -7.58
CA ASN A 75 -8.56 -8.89 -7.16
C ASN A 75 -8.69 -8.78 -5.63
N PRO A 76 -7.64 -9.09 -4.85
CA PRO A 76 -7.73 -9.15 -3.38
C PRO A 76 -8.04 -7.77 -2.78
N PHE A 77 -7.99 -6.72 -3.58
CA PHE A 77 -8.45 -5.39 -3.24
C PHE A 77 -9.97 -5.33 -3.06
N VAL A 78 -10.75 -6.01 -3.91
CA VAL A 78 -12.22 -5.92 -3.88
C VAL A 78 -12.80 -6.59 -2.64
N ASP A 79 -12.18 -7.69 -2.19
CA ASP A 79 -12.57 -8.37 -0.94
C ASP A 79 -12.21 -7.58 0.33
N THR A 80 -11.21 -6.70 0.26
CA THR A 80 -10.87 -5.78 1.36
C THR A 80 -11.71 -4.51 1.38
N LEU A 81 -12.41 -4.20 0.28
CA LEU A 81 -13.42 -3.13 0.24
C LEU A 81 -14.71 -3.65 0.87
N GLN A 82 -14.89 -3.41 2.18
CA GLN A 82 -16.21 -3.55 2.78
C GLN A 82 -17.22 -2.72 1.98
N PRO A 83 -18.41 -3.25 1.64
CA PRO A 83 -19.45 -2.47 0.99
C PRO A 83 -19.83 -1.30 1.90
N GLN A 84 -19.56 -0.08 1.46
CA GLN A 84 -19.90 1.15 2.21
C GLN A 84 -20.99 1.92 1.45
N ASN A 85 -21.85 2.56 2.22
CA ASN A 85 -22.76 3.59 1.72
C ASN A 85 -22.04 4.94 1.75
N ASP A 86 -20.98 5.07 0.95
CA ASP A 86 -20.23 6.32 0.72
C ASP A 86 -20.77 7.01 -0.55
N GLU A 87 -22.09 7.24 -0.61
CA GLU A 87 -22.69 7.93 -1.75
C GLU A 87 -22.25 9.39 -1.79
N LEU A 88 -21.54 9.76 -2.86
CA LEU A 88 -21.17 11.16 -3.10
C LEU A 88 -22.36 11.92 -3.72
N PRO A 89 -22.56 13.20 -3.38
CA PRO A 89 -23.48 14.06 -4.12
C PRO A 89 -23.00 14.26 -5.56
N ARG A 90 -23.89 14.66 -6.48
CA ARG A 90 -23.49 14.99 -7.85
C ARG A 90 -22.40 16.06 -7.83
N THR A 91 -21.29 15.76 -8.48
CA THR A 91 -20.14 16.67 -8.57
C THR A 91 -20.47 17.77 -9.58
N PRO A 92 -20.29 19.06 -9.25
CA PRO A 92 -20.47 20.13 -10.23
C PRO A 92 -19.53 19.93 -11.42
N PRO A 93 -19.96 20.21 -12.68
CA PRO A 93 -19.16 19.94 -13.88
C PRO A 93 -17.80 20.64 -13.94
N ARG A 94 -17.63 21.72 -13.15
CA ARG A 94 -16.38 22.49 -13.06
C ARG A 94 -15.26 21.75 -12.34
N LEU A 95 -15.58 20.72 -11.54
CA LEU A 95 -14.57 19.91 -10.86
C LEU A 95 -14.26 18.69 -11.74
N HIS A 96 -12.98 18.42 -11.98
CA HIS A 96 -12.56 17.26 -12.77
C HIS A 96 -12.87 15.92 -12.09
N HIS A 97 -12.75 15.85 -10.77
CA HIS A 97 -12.98 14.61 -10.04
C HIS A 97 -13.51 14.88 -8.63
N HIS A 98 -14.11 13.86 -8.04
CA HIS A 98 -14.60 13.84 -6.66
C HIS A 98 -14.39 12.44 -6.08
N ILE A 99 -13.68 12.36 -4.96
CA ILE A 99 -13.34 11.12 -4.27
C ILE A 99 -13.94 11.21 -2.85
N SER A 100 -14.37 10.08 -2.28
CA SER A 100 -14.86 10.03 -0.90
C SER A 100 -13.82 10.54 0.10
N GLU A 101 -14.27 11.26 1.14
CA GLU A 101 -13.40 11.71 2.24
C GLU A 101 -13.21 10.63 3.33
N SER A 102 -13.88 9.49 3.19
CA SER A 102 -13.84 8.40 4.16
C SER A 102 -12.43 7.88 4.38
N LYS A 103 -12.03 7.75 5.64
CA LYS A 103 -10.75 7.17 6.08
C LYS A 103 -10.95 5.82 6.79
N ARG A 104 -12.10 5.17 6.53
CA ARG A 104 -12.53 3.95 7.23
C ARG A 104 -11.74 2.71 6.85
N THR A 105 -11.16 2.68 5.65
CA THR A 105 -10.40 1.54 5.13
C THR A 105 -8.91 1.86 5.04
N PRO A 106 -8.16 1.81 6.16
CA PRO A 106 -6.72 2.01 6.13
C PRO A 106 -6.02 0.77 5.59
N LEU A 107 -5.10 0.98 4.65
CA LEU A 107 -4.18 -0.03 4.15
C LEU A 107 -2.75 0.31 4.60
N ASP A 108 -1.97 -0.71 4.93
CA ASP A 108 -0.53 -0.54 5.19
C ASP A 108 0.19 -0.31 3.87
N VAL A 109 0.76 0.89 3.71
CA VAL A 109 1.43 1.30 2.47
C VAL A 109 2.61 0.39 2.12
N TYR A 110 3.27 -0.20 3.11
CA TYR A 110 4.41 -1.11 2.90
C TYR A 110 3.96 -2.55 2.60
N GLY A 111 2.79 -2.95 3.08
CA GLY A 111 2.21 -4.27 2.82
C GLY A 111 1.43 -4.33 1.51
N PHE A 112 0.98 -3.19 0.99
CA PHE A 112 0.15 -3.10 -0.21
C PHE A 112 0.77 -3.80 -1.45
N PRO A 113 2.06 -3.61 -1.79
CA PRO A 113 2.63 -4.29 -2.96
C PRO A 113 2.63 -5.82 -2.85
N ALA A 114 2.77 -6.34 -1.61
CA ALA A 114 2.72 -7.78 -1.38
C ALA A 114 1.29 -8.33 -1.48
N LEU A 115 0.27 -7.52 -1.18
CA LEU A 115 -1.12 -7.89 -1.38
C LEU A 115 -1.46 -8.01 -2.87
N MET A 116 -0.85 -7.16 -3.70
CA MET A 116 -1.01 -7.15 -5.17
C MET A 116 0.12 -7.91 -5.87
N ALA A 117 0.67 -8.95 -5.24
CA ALA A 117 1.78 -9.70 -5.81
C ALA A 117 1.40 -10.27 -7.19
N GLY A 118 2.26 -10.06 -8.18
CA GLY A 118 2.03 -10.47 -9.58
C GLY A 118 1.45 -9.37 -10.47
N ASP A 119 1.06 -8.23 -9.91
CA ASP A 119 0.65 -7.05 -10.71
C ASP A 119 1.88 -6.20 -11.10
N PRO A 120 2.19 -6.02 -12.40
CA PRO A 120 3.27 -5.14 -12.85
C PRO A 120 3.12 -3.69 -12.37
N ALA A 121 1.89 -3.23 -12.11
CA ALA A 121 1.64 -1.86 -11.66
C ALA A 121 2.19 -1.58 -10.25
N VAL A 122 2.40 -2.61 -9.41
CA VAL A 122 2.99 -2.44 -8.06
C VAL A 122 4.51 -2.60 -8.03
N GLU A 123 5.16 -2.85 -9.17
CA GLU A 123 6.62 -2.89 -9.25
C GLU A 123 7.23 -1.53 -8.96
N GLY A 124 8.11 -1.48 -7.94
CA GLY A 124 8.70 -0.22 -7.49
C GLY A 124 7.70 0.75 -6.89
N PHE A 125 6.55 0.26 -6.40
CA PHE A 125 5.44 1.09 -5.88
C PHE A 125 5.89 2.17 -4.91
N LEU A 126 6.68 1.83 -3.87
CA LEU A 126 7.05 2.81 -2.84
C LEU A 126 7.96 3.95 -3.35
N PRO A 127 9.07 3.68 -4.08
CA PRO A 127 9.83 4.74 -4.72
C PRO A 127 8.99 5.62 -5.65
N LYS A 128 8.17 5.01 -6.52
CA LYS A 128 7.30 5.74 -7.47
C LYS A 128 6.28 6.61 -6.73
N LEU A 129 5.62 6.07 -5.71
CA LEU A 129 4.67 6.81 -4.90
C LEU A 129 5.33 7.99 -4.17
N ARG A 130 6.51 7.80 -3.58
CA ARG A 130 7.24 8.89 -2.91
C ARG A 130 7.66 9.96 -3.89
N SER A 131 8.18 9.58 -5.06
CA SER A 131 8.54 10.50 -6.14
C SER A 131 7.34 11.36 -6.55
N HIS A 132 6.21 10.71 -6.84
CA HIS A 132 4.97 11.38 -7.23
C HIS A 132 4.44 12.33 -6.14
N LEU A 133 4.44 11.90 -4.88
CA LEU A 133 4.01 12.75 -3.78
C LEU A 133 4.95 13.95 -3.59
N LEU A 134 6.25 13.73 -3.74
CA LEU A 134 7.25 14.80 -3.61
C LEU A 134 7.08 15.85 -4.71
N SER A 135 6.94 15.44 -5.98
CA SER A 135 6.71 16.37 -7.09
C SER A 135 5.43 17.20 -6.89
N ARG A 136 4.36 16.58 -6.38
CA ARG A 136 3.11 17.27 -6.05
C ARG A 136 3.24 18.24 -4.88
N ILE A 137 3.97 17.88 -3.82
CA ILE A 137 4.23 18.76 -2.67
C ILE A 137 5.06 19.97 -3.11
N LEU A 138 6.05 19.76 -3.97
CA LEU A 138 6.90 20.80 -4.54
C LEU A 138 6.21 21.61 -5.67
N LYS A 139 4.99 21.23 -6.05
CA LYS A 139 4.21 21.85 -7.14
C LYS A 139 4.95 21.88 -8.48
N LEU A 140 5.71 20.83 -8.77
CA LEU A 140 6.35 20.66 -10.06
C LEU A 140 5.30 20.34 -11.15
N PRO A 141 5.53 20.76 -12.40
CA PRO A 141 4.68 20.35 -13.52
C PRO A 141 4.70 18.82 -13.63
N TYR A 142 3.56 18.24 -14.05
CA TYR A 142 3.49 16.80 -14.31
C TYR A 142 4.22 16.50 -15.62
N ASP A 143 5.32 15.78 -15.52
CA ASP A 143 6.21 15.43 -16.62
C ASP A 143 6.17 13.93 -16.97
N GLY A 144 5.15 13.20 -16.50
CA GLY A 144 5.07 11.75 -16.73
C GLY A 144 6.01 10.94 -15.83
N ASP A 145 6.32 11.45 -14.64
CA ASP A 145 7.22 10.85 -13.64
C ASP A 145 8.68 10.76 -14.14
N GLU A 146 9.09 11.66 -15.03
CA GLU A 146 10.47 11.82 -15.48
C GLU A 146 11.36 12.49 -14.41
N THR A 147 10.75 13.22 -13.48
CA THR A 147 11.49 13.88 -12.40
C THR A 147 12.23 12.85 -11.55
N GLN A 148 13.57 12.93 -11.57
CA GLN A 148 14.44 12.06 -10.78
C GLN A 148 14.75 12.71 -9.44
N PHE A 149 14.40 12.02 -8.36
CA PHE A 149 14.75 12.40 -7.00
C PHE A 149 15.81 11.48 -6.43
N SER A 150 16.70 12.02 -5.60
CA SER A 150 17.69 11.21 -4.90
C SER A 150 17.01 10.36 -3.82
N GLN A 151 17.70 9.31 -3.36
CA GLN A 151 17.21 8.50 -2.24
C GLN A 151 17.01 9.33 -0.97
N GLN A 152 17.80 10.40 -0.77
CA GLN A 152 17.65 11.28 0.39
C GLN A 152 16.36 12.10 0.28
N ASP A 153 16.07 12.67 -0.88
CA ASP A 153 14.85 13.46 -1.11
C ASP A 153 13.59 12.61 -0.90
N LEU A 154 13.61 11.35 -1.34
CA LEU A 154 12.50 10.43 -1.13
C LEU A 154 12.25 10.11 0.36
N LEU A 155 13.28 10.18 1.22
CA LEU A 155 13.14 9.95 2.65
C LEU A 155 12.43 11.09 3.38
N ASP A 156 12.40 12.29 2.78
CA ASP A 156 11.65 13.43 3.32
C ASP A 156 10.13 13.21 3.25
N VAL A 157 9.67 12.35 2.33
CA VAL A 157 8.27 11.93 2.25
C VAL A 157 7.98 10.82 3.26
N THR A 158 7.22 11.16 4.29
CA THR A 158 6.82 10.23 5.36
C THR A 158 5.33 9.95 5.37
N PHE A 159 4.96 8.67 5.50
CA PHE A 159 3.57 8.25 5.61
C PHE A 159 3.13 8.22 7.08
N VAL A 160 2.17 9.08 7.42
CA VAL A 160 1.63 9.12 8.79
C VAL A 160 0.97 7.79 9.12
N ARG A 161 1.44 7.17 10.22
CA ARG A 161 1.00 5.84 10.67
C ARG A 161 1.18 4.72 9.64
N ASN A 162 2.00 4.92 8.59
CA ASN A 162 2.21 3.99 7.48
C ASN A 162 0.91 3.65 6.72
N ARG A 163 -0.02 4.60 6.62
CA ARG A 163 -1.35 4.33 6.05
C ARG A 163 -1.59 5.08 4.76
N ILE A 164 -2.18 4.36 3.82
CA ILE A 164 -2.99 4.91 2.72
C ILE A 164 -4.44 4.49 2.96
N TYR A 165 -5.40 5.14 2.30
CA TYR A 165 -6.81 4.82 2.46
C TYR A 165 -7.37 4.43 1.11
N SER A 166 -8.08 3.30 1.06
CA SER A 166 -8.87 2.96 -0.11
C SER A 166 -10.24 3.64 -0.03
N HIS A 167 -10.66 4.18 -1.16
CA HIS A 167 -11.96 4.82 -1.31
C HIS A 167 -12.81 3.96 -2.24
N GLN A 168 -14.07 3.75 -1.87
CA GLN A 168 -14.99 2.96 -2.67
C GLN A 168 -15.47 3.70 -3.93
N VAL A 169 -15.61 5.03 -3.85
CA VAL A 169 -16.16 5.85 -4.93
C VAL A 169 -15.17 6.95 -5.32
N MET A 170 -14.83 6.96 -6.61
CA MET A 170 -14.19 8.06 -7.32
C MET A 170 -15.03 8.39 -8.56
N ARG A 171 -15.47 9.65 -8.68
CA ARG A 171 -16.18 10.16 -9.85
C ARG A 171 -15.25 11.05 -10.66
N VAL A 172 -15.23 10.84 -11.96
CA VAL A 172 -14.47 11.65 -12.91
C VAL A 172 -15.46 12.32 -13.86
N ASN A 173 -15.43 13.65 -13.88
CA ASN A 173 -16.15 14.44 -14.86
C ASN A 173 -15.24 14.59 -16.08
N TYR A 174 -15.68 14.07 -17.22
CA TYR A 174 -15.00 14.22 -18.50
C TYR A 174 -15.98 14.81 -19.51
N THR A 175 -15.46 15.61 -20.43
CA THR A 175 -16.25 16.17 -21.53
C THR A 175 -16.39 15.11 -22.61
N THR A 176 -17.61 14.74 -22.96
CA THR A 176 -17.91 13.93 -24.14
C THR A 176 -18.47 14.85 -25.20
N TYR A 177 -17.91 14.81 -26.41
CA TYR A 177 -18.47 15.52 -27.55
C TYR A 177 -19.36 14.54 -28.31
N ASP A 178 -20.60 14.95 -28.57
CA ASP A 178 -21.47 14.22 -29.49
C ASP A 178 -21.04 14.58 -30.93
N PHE A 179 -20.81 13.56 -31.76
CA PHE A 179 -20.47 13.70 -33.19
C PHE A 179 -21.73 13.59 -34.06
#